data_AF-A0A2G4H057-F1
#
_entry.id   AF-A0A2G4H057-F1
#
_cell.length_a   1.000
_cell.length_b   1.000
_cell.length_c   1.000
_cell.angle_alpha   90.00
_cell.angle_beta   90.00
_cell.angle_gamma   90.00
#
_symmetry.space_group_name_H-M   'P 1'
#
loop_
_entity.id
_entity.type
_entity.pdbx_description
1 polymer ?
#
loop_
_entity_poly.entity_id
_entity_poly.type
_entity_poly.pdbx_seq_one_letter_code
_entity_poly.pdbx_strand_id
1 'polypeptide(L)' 'MNITVKDLLDAGVHFGHQTRRWNPRSRPFIFDHRNGVSIIDLEKTHACLVAAAAFIEDTAAKGKEVLFVA' A
#
# COMPACT_ATOMS: atom_id res chain seq x y z
N MET A 1 0.74 15.61 2.52
CA MET A 1 1.17 14.56 1.56
C MET A 1 0.65 14.89 0.16
N ASN A 2 1.52 14.91 -0.86
CA ASN A 2 1.17 15.34 -2.22
C ASN A 2 1.34 14.19 -3.25
N ILE A 3 0.96 12.97 -2.86
CA ILE A 3 1.02 11.76 -3.71
C ILE A 3 -0.38 11.50 -4.26
N THR A 4 -0.47 11.26 -5.56
CA THR A 4 -1.70 10.88 -6.26
C THR A 4 -1.74 9.38 -6.56
N VAL A 5 -2.93 8.85 -6.86
CA VAL A 5 -3.07 7.46 -7.33
C VAL A 5 -2.27 7.21 -8.62
N LYS A 6 -2.13 8.23 -9.48
CA LYS A 6 -1.33 8.16 -10.69
C LYS A 6 0.15 7.93 -10.37
N ASP A 7 0.69 8.62 -9.37
CA ASP A 7 2.09 8.43 -8.97
C ASP A 7 2.34 6.98 -8.49
N LEU A 8 1.38 6.38 -7.79
CA LEU A 8 1.44 4.97 -7.37
C LEU A 8 1.37 4.02 -8.58
N LEU A 9 0.52 4.33 -9.55
CA LEU A 9 0.39 3.54 -10.78
C LEU A 9 1.69 3.56 -11.57
N ASP A 10 2.26 4.76 -11.80
CA ASP A 10 3.49 4.99 -12.57
C ASP A 10 4.70 4.35 -11.87
N ALA A 11 4.72 4.30 -10.53
CA ALA A 11 5.74 3.60 -9.75
C ALA A 11 5.61 2.06 -9.76
N GLY A 12 4.52 1.51 -10.31
CA GLY A 12 4.35 0.06 -10.44
C GLY A 12 4.01 -0.69 -9.13
N VAL A 13 3.60 0.01 -8.07
CA VAL A 13 3.36 -0.60 -6.75
C VAL A 13 2.06 -1.43 -6.66
N HIS A 14 1.26 -1.43 -7.73
CA HIS A 14 0.01 -2.19 -7.83
C HIS A 14 0.23 -3.67 -8.15
N PHE A 15 1.45 -4.09 -8.55
CA PHE A 15 1.73 -5.48 -8.84
C PHE A 15 1.98 -6.29 -7.57
N GLY A 16 1.12 -7.27 -7.33
CA GLY A 16 1.29 -8.26 -6.28
C GLY A 16 2.01 -9.53 -6.76
N HIS A 17 1.82 -10.61 -6.01
CA HIS A 17 2.35 -11.93 -6.34
C HIS A 17 1.46 -12.69 -7.33
N GLN A 18 1.96 -13.83 -7.81
CA GLN A 18 1.14 -14.79 -8.55
C GLN A 18 -0.03 -15.30 -7.69
N THR A 19 -1.19 -15.52 -8.30
CA THR A 19 -2.44 -15.92 -7.63
C THR A 19 -2.31 -17.18 -6.78
N ARG A 20 -1.45 -18.13 -7.16
CA ARG A 20 -1.17 -19.35 -6.36
C ARG A 20 -0.50 -19.08 -5.00
N ARG A 21 0.13 -17.91 -4.82
CA ARG A 21 0.82 -17.49 -3.59
C ARG A 21 0.01 -16.48 -2.77
N TRP A 22 -1.21 -16.18 -3.23
CA TRP A 22 -2.12 -15.26 -2.56
C TRP A 22 -2.44 -15.76 -1.12
N ASN A 23 -2.53 -14.84 -0.14
CA ASN A 23 -3.15 -15.11 1.17
C ASN A 23 -4.65 -14.68 1.19
N PRO A 24 -5.64 -15.56 1.43
CA PRO A 24 -7.08 -15.23 1.34
C PRO A 24 -7.49 -13.94 2.06
N ARG A 25 -6.80 -13.58 3.15
CA ARG A 25 -7.03 -12.34 3.91
C ARG A 25 -6.73 -11.05 3.12
N SER A 26 -5.97 -11.12 2.03
CA SER A 26 -5.70 -9.97 1.17
C SER A 26 -6.85 -9.64 0.23
N ARG A 27 -7.89 -10.50 0.11
CA ARG A 27 -9.04 -10.32 -0.79
C ARG A 27 -9.63 -8.90 -0.78
N PRO A 28 -9.83 -8.24 0.37
CA PRO A 28 -10.42 -6.90 0.40
C PRO A 28 -9.54 -5.82 -0.24
N PHE A 29 -8.23 -6.07 -0.39
CA PHE A 29 -7.23 -5.14 -0.93
C PHE A 29 -6.85 -5.44 -2.38
N ILE A 30 -7.39 -6.51 -2.97
CA ILE A 30 -7.15 -6.87 -4.36
C ILE A 30 -8.23 -6.22 -5.23
N PHE A 31 -7.78 -5.55 -6.29
CA PHE A 31 -8.64 -5.00 -7.34
C PHE A 31 -9.04 -6.07 -8.36
N ASP A 32 -8.07 -6.82 -8.87
CA ASP A 32 -8.28 -7.81 -9.94
C ASP A 32 -7.12 -8.83 -10.02
N HIS A 33 -7.25 -9.84 -10.89
CA HIS A 33 -6.16 -10.72 -11.29
C HIS A 33 -5.96 -10.67 -12.80
N ARG A 34 -4.77 -10.29 -13.24
CA ARG A 34 -4.42 -10.21 -14.66
C ARG A 34 -3.21 -11.08 -14.95
N ASN A 35 -3.34 -11.96 -15.95
CA ASN A 35 -2.27 -12.90 -16.35
C ASN A 35 -1.69 -13.71 -15.17
N GLY A 36 -2.55 -14.08 -14.20
CA GLY A 36 -2.14 -14.83 -13.02
C GLY A 36 -1.40 -14.02 -11.95
N VAL A 37 -1.33 -12.69 -12.06
CA VAL A 37 -0.77 -11.77 -11.05
C VAL A 37 -1.91 -11.00 -10.38
N SER A 38 -1.86 -10.89 -9.05
CA SER A 38 -2.81 -10.06 -8.30
C SER A 38 -2.50 -8.58 -8.47
N ILE A 39 -3.52 -7.78 -8.77
CA ILE A 39 -3.44 -6.33 -8.86
C ILE A 39 -4.02 -5.73 -7.59
N ILE A 40 -3.23 -4.92 -6.89
CA ILE A 40 -3.59 -4.27 -5.63
C ILE A 40 -4.41 -3.02 -5.93
N ASP A 41 -5.43 -2.79 -5.11
CA ASP A 41 -6.31 -1.63 -5.19
C ASP A 41 -5.60 -0.35 -4.71
N LEU A 42 -5.23 0.50 -5.66
CA LEU A 42 -4.48 1.73 -5.39
C LEU A 42 -5.28 2.81 -4.67
N GLU A 43 -6.61 2.82 -4.78
CA GLU A 43 -7.43 3.78 -4.02
C GLU A 43 -7.38 3.45 -2.53
N LYS A 44 -7.46 2.16 -2.19
CA LYS A 44 -7.27 1.69 -0.81
C LYS A 44 -5.85 1.92 -0.33
N THR A 45 -4.85 1.64 -1.15
CA THR A 45 -3.45 1.93 -0.81
C THR A 45 -3.25 3.41 -0.51
N HIS A 46 -3.82 4.31 -1.33
CA HIS A 46 -3.72 5.76 -1.11
C HIS A 46 -4.37 6.18 0.20
N ALA A 47 -5.59 5.72 0.49
CA ALA A 47 -6.28 6.02 1.75
C ALA A 47 -5.48 5.53 2.98
N CYS A 48 -4.95 4.30 2.93
CA CYS A 48 -4.12 3.76 4.00
C CYS A 48 -2.79 4.52 4.15
N LEU A 49 -2.17 4.94 3.05
CA LEU A 49 -0.93 5.71 3.04
C LEU A 49 -1.11 7.07 3.72
N VAL A 50 -2.21 7.78 3.40
CA VAL A 50 -2.55 9.06 4.04
C VAL A 50 -2.70 8.89 5.55
N ALA A 51 -3.43 7.87 6.00
CA ALA A 51 -3.60 7.60 7.43
C ALA A 51 -2.29 7.22 8.12
N ALA A 52 -1.47 6.37 7.49
CA ALA A 52 -0.18 5.95 8.04
C ALA A 52 0.79 7.11 8.17
N ALA A 53 0.87 8.01 7.18
CA ALA A 53 1.72 9.17 7.27
C ALA A 53 1.27 10.15 8.34
N ALA A 54 -0.03 10.42 8.48
CA ALA A 54 -0.53 11.26 9.57
C ALA A 54 -0.15 10.69 10.94
N PHE A 55 -0.21 9.36 11.11
CA PHE A 55 0.23 8.69 12.33
C PHE A 55 1.74 8.84 12.57
N ILE A 56 2.56 8.68 11.53
CA ILE A 56 4.03 8.82 11.64
C ILE A 56 4.42 10.28 11.91
N GLU A 57 3.76 11.25 11.27
CA GLU A 57 3.96 12.68 11.52
C GLU A 57 3.66 13.03 12.98
N ASP A 58 2.54 12.56 13.54
CA ASP A 58 2.20 12.75 14.95
C ASP A 58 3.18 12.03 15.90
N THR A 59 3.59 10.82 15.55
CA THR A 59 4.56 10.03 16.34
C THR A 59 5.92 10.73 16.42
N ALA A 60 6.41 11.22 15.28
CA ALA A 60 7.66 11.97 15.19
C ALA A 60 7.57 13.33 15.90
N ALA A 61 6.44 14.05 15.77
CA ALA A 61 6.20 15.31 16.47
C ALA A 61 6.21 15.16 18.01
N LYS A 62 5.85 13.98 18.52
CA LYS A 62 5.92 13.62 19.94
C LYS A 62 7.32 13.18 20.40
N GLY A 63 8.33 13.21 19.51
CA GLY A 63 9.70 12.81 19.82
C GLY A 63 9.87 11.30 20.04
N LYS A 64 8.96 10.47 19.53
CA LYS A 64 9.06 9.01 19.64
C LYS A 64 9.94 8.43 18.53
N GLU A 65 10.53 7.27 18.80
CA GLU A 65 11.41 6.58 17.86
C GLU A 65 10.62 5.69 16.88
N VAL A 66 11.11 5.58 15.64
CA VAL A 66 10.59 4.69 14.59
C VAL A 66 11.70 3.73 14.17
N LEU A 67 11.51 2.44 14.43
CA LEU A 67 12.45 1.40 14.01
C LEU A 67 12.15 0.99 12.56
N PHE A 68 13.15 1.14 11.70
CA PHE A 68 13.10 0.65 10.32
C PHE A 68 13.67 -0.76 10.26
N VAL A 69 12.94 -1.69 9.64
CA VAL A 69 13.35 -3.08 9.41
C VAL A 69 13.22 -3.38 7.92
N ALA A 70 14.24 -4.03 7.35
CA ALA A 70 14.30 -4.44 5.96
C ALA A 70 14.35 -5.98 5.84
#